data_AF-A0A2K2V5L1-F1
#
_entry.id   AF-A0A2K2V5L1-F1
#
_cell.length_a   1.000
_cell.length_b   1.000
_cell.length_c   1.000
_cell.angle_alpha   90.00
_cell.angle_beta   90.00
_cell.angle_gamma   90.00
#
_symmetry.space_group_name_H-M   'P 1'
#
loop_
_entity.id
_entity.type
_entity.pdbx_description
1 polymer ?
#
loop_
_entity_poly.entity_id
_entity_poly.type
_entity_poly.pdbx_seq_one_letter_code
_entity_poly.pdbx_strand_id
1 'polypeptide(L)' 'GGLHPGLVPEIMRIFGGDVIIQAGGGVLGHPDGPRAGAKALRQAMEAVLEGIDLEEYAKKHKELKRALEKWGYMRPV' A
#
# COMPACT_ATOMS: atom_id res chain seq x y z
N GLY A 1 -4.30 -10.38 -9.59
CA GLY A 1 -2.89 -10.08 -9.24
C GLY A 1 -2.55 -8.72 -9.77
N GLY A 2 -1.65 -7.97 -9.12
CA GLY A 2 -1.40 -6.54 -9.44
C GLY A 2 -1.55 -5.59 -8.25
N LEU A 3 -1.62 -6.12 -7.02
CA LEU A 3 -1.79 -5.33 -5.82
C LEU A 3 -0.51 -4.57 -5.45
N HIS A 4 -0.68 -3.33 -5.02
CA HIS A 4 0.34 -2.45 -4.45
C HIS A 4 -0.29 -1.61 -3.30
N PRO A 5 0.52 -0.91 -2.49
CA PRO A 5 0.04 -0.26 -1.26
C PRO A 5 -1.18 0.67 -1.43
N GLY A 6 -1.25 1.41 -2.54
CA GLY A 6 -2.39 2.31 -2.83
C GLY A 6 -3.76 1.63 -2.94
N LEU A 7 -3.82 0.32 -3.15
CA LEU A 7 -5.10 -0.41 -3.24
C LEU A 7 -5.58 -0.98 -1.90
N VAL A 8 -4.76 -0.94 -0.84
CA VAL A 8 -5.09 -1.49 0.48
C VAL A 8 -6.40 -0.95 1.07
N PRO A 9 -6.71 0.37 1.01
CA PRO A 9 -7.96 0.89 1.55
C PRO A 9 -9.19 0.29 0.87
N GLU A 10 -9.15 0.12 -0.45
CA GLU A 10 -10.26 -0.45 -1.20
C GLU A 10 -10.43 -1.95 -0.90
N ILE A 11 -9.33 -2.70 -0.82
CA ILE A 11 -9.36 -4.12 -0.46
C ILE A 11 -9.99 -4.31 0.92
N MET A 12 -9.53 -3.58 1.92
CA MET A 12 -10.04 -3.69 3.29
C MET A 12 -11.48 -3.17 3.42
N ARG A 13 -11.90 -2.22 2.58
CA ARG A 13 -13.31 -1.81 2.50
C ARG A 13 -14.21 -2.91 1.95
N ILE A 14 -13.75 -3.67 0.94
CA ILE A 14 -14.55 -4.71 0.28
C ILE A 14 -14.61 -5.98 1.13
N PHE A 15 -13.47 -6.42 1.66
CA PHE A 15 -13.34 -7.72 2.34
C PHE A 15 -13.37 -7.62 3.87
N GLY A 16 -13.27 -6.42 4.43
CA GLY A 16 -13.10 -6.22 5.86
C GLY A 16 -11.65 -6.44 6.32
N GLY A 17 -11.46 -6.51 7.64
CA GLY A 17 -10.14 -6.66 8.26
C GLY A 17 -9.61 -8.10 8.32
N ASP A 18 -10.47 -9.10 8.15
CA ASP A 18 -10.09 -10.51 8.15
C ASP A 18 -9.77 -10.99 6.74
N VAL A 19 -8.63 -10.54 6.21
CA VAL A 19 -8.21 -10.75 4.83
C VAL A 19 -6.71 -11.01 4.73
N ILE A 20 -6.31 -11.89 3.80
CA ILE A 20 -4.91 -12.10 3.43
C ILE A 20 -4.63 -11.30 2.15
N ILE A 21 -3.72 -10.33 2.23
CA ILE A 21 -3.30 -9.52 1.08
C ILE A 21 -1.95 -10.03 0.57
N GLN A 22 -1.96 -10.62 -0.63
CA GLN A 22 -0.75 -11.04 -1.33
C GLN A 22 -0.34 -9.99 -2.37
N ALA A 23 0.79 -9.32 -2.15
CA ALA A 23 1.37 -8.35 -3.08
C ALA A 23 2.76 -8.79 -3.54
N GLY A 24 2.85 -9.31 -4.76
CA GLY A 24 4.12 -9.67 -5.40
C GLY A 24 4.83 -8.44 -5.99
N GLY A 25 4.41 -8.04 -7.20
CA GLY A 25 4.98 -6.90 -7.91
C GLY A 25 4.92 -5.58 -7.16
N GLY A 26 3.86 -5.33 -6.37
CA GLY A 26 3.73 -4.12 -5.55
C GLY A 26 4.69 -4.03 -4.37
N VAL A 27 5.34 -5.14 -3.99
CA VAL A 27 6.40 -5.16 -2.97
C VAL A 27 7.77 -5.17 -3.65
N LEU A 28 8.02 -6.15 -4.53
CA LEU A 28 9.32 -6.31 -5.19
C LEU A 28 9.67 -5.13 -6.11
N GLY A 29 8.66 -4.51 -6.72
CA GLY A 29 8.82 -3.39 -7.63
C GLY A 29 8.94 -2.03 -6.95
N HIS A 30 9.05 -1.94 -5.62
CA HIS A 30 9.11 -0.65 -4.94
C HIS A 30 10.38 0.14 -5.34
N PRO A 31 10.31 1.48 -5.54
CA PRO A 31 11.46 2.27 -6.00
C PRO A 31 12.73 2.13 -5.13
N ASP A 32 12.53 1.97 -3.81
CA ASP A 32 13.60 1.85 -2.83
C ASP A 32 13.88 0.38 -2.43
N GLY A 33 13.42 -0.58 -3.25
CA GLY A 33 13.69 -2.01 -3.10
C GLY A 33 12.70 -2.80 -2.24
N PRO A 34 12.82 -4.14 -2.19
CA PRO A 34 11.81 -5.04 -1.60
C PRO A 34 11.47 -4.77 -0.13
N ARG A 35 12.48 -4.48 0.71
CA ARG A 35 12.27 -4.18 2.13
C ARG A 35 11.42 -2.93 2.32
N ALA A 36 11.66 -1.90 1.51
CA ALA A 36 10.86 -0.69 1.52
C ALA A 36 9.44 -0.97 1.00
N GLY A 37 9.28 -1.80 -0.03
CA GLY A 37 7.95 -2.23 -0.52
C GLY A 37 7.12 -2.96 0.53
N ALA A 38 7.74 -3.88 1.27
CA ALA A 38 7.07 -4.58 2.36
C ALA A 38 6.64 -3.61 3.47
N LYS A 39 7.50 -2.64 3.80
CA LYS A 39 7.19 -1.60 4.79
C LYS A 39 6.07 -0.66 4.31
N ALA A 40 6.07 -0.28 3.03
CA ALA A 40 5.00 0.54 2.44
C ALA A 40 3.65 -0.17 2.49
N LEU A 41 3.61 -1.48 2.21
CA LEU A 41 2.37 -2.26 2.30
C LEU A 41 1.84 -2.30 3.75
N ARG A 42 2.74 -2.50 4.71
CA ARG A 42 2.38 -2.46 6.14
C ARG A 42 1.89 -1.09 6.58
N GLN A 43 2.57 -0.01 6.18
CA GLN A 43 2.16 1.37 6.46
C GLN A 43 0.77 1.68 5.86
N ALA A 44 0.48 1.18 4.67
CA ALA A 44 -0.86 1.34 4.08
C ALA A 44 -1.94 0.62 4.89
N MET A 45 -1.66 -0.58 5.41
CA MET A 45 -2.58 -1.28 6.32
C MET A 45 -2.77 -0.53 7.64
N GLU A 46 -1.68 -0.06 8.25
CA GLU A 46 -1.71 0.71 9.51
C GLU A 46 -2.52 2.00 9.35
N ALA A 47 -2.32 2.75 8.26
CA ALA A 47 -3.12 3.93 7.94
C ALA A 47 -4.63 3.62 7.87
N VAL A 48 -5.02 2.53 7.21
CA VAL A 48 -6.43 2.12 7.10
C VAL A 48 -7.00 1.72 8.46
N LEU A 49 -6.24 0.99 9.29
CA LEU A 49 -6.66 0.60 10.64
C LEU A 49 -6.80 1.80 11.59
N GLU A 50 -5.96 2.83 11.40
CA GLU A 50 -6.03 4.09 12.15
C GLU A 50 -7.09 5.07 11.58
N GLY A 51 -7.70 4.75 10.44
CA GLY A 51 -8.67 5.62 9.77
C GLY A 51 -8.05 6.88 9.14
N ILE A 52 -6.76 6.83 8.81
CA ILE A 52 -6.00 7.93 8.21
C ILE A 52 -5.90 7.72 6.69
N ASP A 53 -6.13 8.78 5.92
CA ASP A 53 -5.92 8.74 4.47
C ASP A 53 -4.45 8.45 4.11
N LEU A 54 -4.22 7.68 3.04
CA LEU A 54 -2.86 7.27 2.68
C LEU A 54 -1.96 8.46 2.34
N GLU A 55 -2.47 9.51 1.69
CA GLU A 55 -1.67 10.70 1.36
C GLU A 55 -1.26 11.45 2.63
N GLU A 56 -2.15 11.51 3.64
CA GLU A 56 -1.83 12.09 4.94
C GLU A 56 -0.78 11.25 5.68
N TYR A 57 -0.96 9.94 5.74
CA TYR A 57 -0.01 9.04 6.39
C TYR A 57 1.36 9.07 5.71
N ALA A 58 1.39 9.16 4.38
CA ALA A 58 2.59 9.22 3.56
C ALA A 58 3.47 10.45 3.85
N LYS A 59 2.92 11.56 4.38
CA LYS A 59 3.71 12.75 4.75
C LYS A 59 4.80 12.45 5.76
N LYS A 60 4.58 11.46 6.64
CA LYS A 60 5.54 11.02 7.67
C LYS A 60 6.20 9.67 7.35
N HIS A 61 5.76 8.99 6.29
CA HIS A 61 6.16 7.63 5.96
C HIS A 61 6.72 7.56 4.54
N LYS A 62 8.05 7.65 4.44
CA LYS A 62 8.77 7.71 3.16
C LYS A 62 8.42 6.52 2.26
N GLU A 63 8.39 5.30 2.78
CA GLU A 63 8.17 4.11 1.95
C GLU A 63 6.77 4.12 1.33
N LEU A 64 5.72 4.40 2.12
CA LEU A 64 4.37 4.59 1.60
C LEU A 64 4.32 5.70 0.55
N LYS A 65 4.92 6.86 0.82
CA LYS A 65 4.99 7.97 -0.14
C LYS A 65 5.60 7.54 -1.47
N ARG A 66 6.74 6.84 -1.44
CA ARG A 66 7.43 6.36 -2.65
C ARG A 66 6.59 5.34 -3.43
N ALA A 67 5.81 4.52 -2.75
CA ALA A 67 4.87 3.61 -3.40
C ALA A 67 3.72 4.36 -4.10
N LEU A 68 3.14 5.37 -3.43
CA LEU A 68 2.08 6.21 -4.01
C LEU A 68 2.60 7.06 -5.18
N GLU A 69 3.82 7.60 -5.10
CA GLU A 69 4.44 8.31 -6.23
C GLU A 69 4.58 7.40 -7.47
N LYS A 70 4.86 6.11 -7.27
CA LYS A 70 5.05 5.17 -8.37
C LYS A 70 3.75 4.70 -9.00
N TRP A 71 2.76 4.33 -8.18
CA TRP A 71 1.56 3.64 -8.65
C TRP A 71 0.26 4.39 -8.35
N GLY A 72 0.29 5.35 -7.43
CA GLY A 72 -0.89 6.02 -6.90
C GLY A 72 -1.95 5.01 -6.49
N TYR A 73 -3.12 5.16 -7.09
CA TYR A 73 -4.29 4.29 -6.92
C TYR A 73 -4.65 3.55 -8.22
N MET A 74 -3.69 3.39 -9.14
CA MET A 74 -3.96 2.74 -10.42
C MET A 74 -4.42 1.29 -10.23
N ARG A 75 -5.25 0.80 -11.14
CA ARG A 75 -5.65 -0.61 -11.17
C ARG A 75 -5.02 -1.26 -12.40
N PRO A 76 -3.99 -2.10 -12.23
CA PRO A 76 -3.39 -2.82 -13.35
C PRO A 76 -4.45 -3.70 -14.04
N VAL A 77 -4.43 -3.73 -15.37
CA VAL A 77 -5.25 -4.60 -16.23
C VAL A 77 -4.47 -5.82 -16.69
#